data_AF-A0A951WT69-F1
#
_entry.id   AF-A0A951WT69-F1
#
_cell.length_a   1.000
_cell.length_b   1.000
_cell.length_c   1.000
_cell.angle_alpha   90.00
_cell.angle_beta   90.00
_cell.angle_gamma   90.00
#
_symmetry.space_group_name_H-M   'P 1'
#
loop_
_entity.id
_entity.type
_entity.pdbx_description
1 polymer ?
#
loop_
_entity_poly.entity_id
_entity_poly.type
_entity_poly.pdbx_seq_one_letter_code
_entity_poly.pdbx_strand_id
1 'polypeptide(L)'
;MTSLTDQVAHLRFVSTDTPDRALALAHAPVIRFDVREPFQPLAVGYTVFRANGTSPSFPRDIVLDGRGAVCIEYAIWWDWDIQHLYELEHIWVFLDADGRLADADASWHGGYSRMIDEHGALPAEDGRLVVCSEPGKHAFAPSPAWLIERKPHTVRSCTSRSGAGGVWVTPLFEGVIHDRNPNTNQLVRTYLERHAFEPTHQFDLRFALERAICVPWDTLNAWIPPRVTAWLDELERTIPPHERRVLRIAHRGASAHAQENSADAIRIAAELGSDLVEVDVRVTADGVPVISHDDSLNRVYGVPGRIPELTLEQLQAAAPVMTFDQLLEQSREVGIGLYLDIKALTPTAAARMFSAVDRTGMKSAVIFASFSVDTVTEIKANRPDVVTSILFGSTHVDPVALAQATGADVVHPCWERVSDDPSTLLTPEWLARVRAAKLGVVTWHEERPPVIASLKRLGVTGICSDNPELLV
;
A
#
# COMPACT_ATOMS: atom_id res chain seq x y z
N MET A 1 19.43 16.45 8.33
CA MET A 1 19.48 14.99 8.13
C MET A 1 20.62 14.64 7.21
N THR A 2 21.24 13.48 7.40
CA THR A 2 22.31 12.94 6.54
C THR A 2 21.73 12.64 5.16
N SER A 3 22.39 13.07 4.07
CA SER A 3 21.86 12.86 2.72
C SER A 3 21.78 11.37 2.36
N LEU A 4 20.96 10.99 1.37
CA LEU A 4 20.89 9.59 0.91
C LEU A 4 22.27 9.04 0.52
N THR A 5 23.06 9.87 -0.17
CA THR A 5 24.43 9.53 -0.58
C THR A 5 25.35 9.31 0.62
N ASP A 6 25.26 10.17 1.64
CA ASP A 6 26.08 10.04 2.85
C ASP A 6 25.72 8.78 3.64
N GLN A 7 24.44 8.40 3.69
CA GLN A 7 24.01 7.17 4.35
C GLN A 7 24.57 5.92 3.64
N VAL A 8 24.61 5.91 2.31
CA VAL A 8 25.23 4.83 1.52
C VAL A 8 26.75 4.79 1.73
N ALA A 9 27.41 5.95 1.75
CA ALA A 9 28.84 6.04 2.02
C ALA A 9 29.19 5.53 3.43
N HIS A 10 28.36 5.87 4.43
CA HIS A 10 28.51 5.38 5.79
C HIS A 10 28.36 3.86 5.87
N LEU A 11 27.33 3.28 5.24
CA LEU A 11 27.12 1.83 5.22
C LEU A 11 28.32 1.08 4.59
N ARG A 12 28.92 1.65 3.52
CA ARG A 12 30.15 1.12 2.92
C ARG A 12 31.34 1.21 3.87
N PHE A 13 31.47 2.29 4.63
CA PHE A 13 32.59 2.50 5.55
C PHE A 13 32.56 1.52 6.74
N VAL A 14 31.38 1.24 7.29
CA VAL A 14 31.22 0.32 8.43
C VAL A 14 31.26 -1.16 8.05
N SER A 15 31.38 -1.47 6.76
CA SER A 15 31.59 -2.83 6.26
C SER A 15 32.97 -3.35 6.65
N THR A 16 33.07 -4.05 7.78
CA THR A 16 34.30 -4.70 8.25
C THR A 16 34.57 -6.00 7.51
N ASP A 17 35.83 -6.24 7.15
CA ASP A 17 36.22 -7.51 6.55
C ASP A 17 36.33 -8.60 7.64
N THR A 18 35.49 -9.62 7.54
CA THR A 18 35.40 -10.74 8.48
C THR A 18 35.38 -12.06 7.71
N PRO A 19 35.77 -13.19 8.33
CA PRO A 19 35.65 -14.50 7.69
C PRO A 19 34.23 -14.81 7.19
N ASP A 20 33.21 -14.42 7.96
CA ASP A 20 31.80 -14.65 7.60
C ASP A 20 31.36 -13.77 6.42
N ARG A 21 31.86 -12.53 6.34
CA ARG A 21 31.64 -11.67 5.17
C ARG A 21 32.30 -12.25 3.92
N ALA A 22 33.54 -12.73 4.03
CA ALA A 22 34.24 -13.35 2.92
C ALA A 22 33.50 -14.59 2.41
N LEU A 23 32.99 -15.42 3.33
CA LEU A 23 32.14 -16.57 3.01
C LEU A 23 30.84 -16.13 2.31
N ALA A 24 30.15 -15.12 2.85
CA ALA A 24 28.93 -14.59 2.26
C ALA A 24 29.14 -14.05 0.84
N LEU A 25 30.25 -13.34 0.59
CA LEU A 25 30.60 -12.82 -0.74
C LEU A 25 30.95 -13.95 -1.73
N ALA A 26 31.67 -14.97 -1.28
CA ALA A 26 32.06 -16.11 -2.12
C ALA A 26 30.86 -16.93 -2.62
N HIS A 27 29.80 -17.02 -1.80
CA HIS A 27 28.58 -17.80 -2.10
C HIS A 27 27.37 -16.93 -2.42
N ALA A 28 27.56 -15.63 -2.61
CA ALA A 28 26.48 -14.69 -2.90
C ALA A 28 25.66 -15.20 -4.11
N PRO A 29 24.32 -15.17 -4.09
CA PRO A 29 23.53 -15.56 -5.25
C PRO A 29 23.73 -14.64 -6.47
N VAL A 30 23.36 -15.15 -7.65
CA VAL A 30 23.17 -14.37 -8.87
C VAL A 30 21.67 -14.20 -9.08
N ILE A 31 21.22 -12.97 -9.25
CA ILE A 31 19.82 -12.64 -9.50
C ILE A 31 19.66 -12.29 -10.98
N ARG A 32 18.66 -12.90 -11.61
CA ARG A 32 18.20 -12.66 -12.98
C ARG A 32 16.94 -11.79 -12.92
N PHE A 33 17.04 -10.57 -13.43
CA PHE A 33 15.95 -9.61 -13.50
C PHE A 33 15.41 -9.50 -14.91
N ASP A 34 14.18 -9.00 -15.02
CA ASP A 34 13.64 -8.48 -16.27
C ASP A 34 14.60 -7.45 -16.88
N VAL A 35 14.77 -7.46 -18.20
CA VAL A 35 15.61 -6.47 -18.90
C VAL A 35 15.13 -5.02 -18.73
N ARG A 36 13.89 -4.80 -18.29
CA ARG A 36 13.33 -3.48 -17.98
C ARG A 36 13.19 -3.19 -16.48
N GLU A 37 13.72 -4.04 -15.61
CA GLU A 37 13.67 -3.81 -14.16
C GLU A 37 14.28 -2.45 -13.79
N PRO A 38 13.50 -1.53 -13.18
CA PRO A 38 13.99 -0.20 -12.82
C PRO A 38 14.83 -0.21 -11.54
N PHE A 39 14.66 -1.21 -10.66
CA PHE A 39 15.23 -1.21 -9.32
C PHE A 39 16.15 -2.42 -9.09
N GLN A 40 17.36 -2.16 -8.61
CA GLN A 40 18.36 -3.19 -8.28
C GLN A 40 18.69 -3.16 -6.78
N PRO A 41 19.18 -4.28 -6.23
CA PRO A 41 19.59 -4.34 -4.82
C PRO A 41 20.66 -3.29 -4.52
N LEU A 42 20.53 -2.60 -3.39
CA LEU A 42 21.51 -1.62 -2.92
C LEU A 42 22.43 -2.21 -1.85
N ALA A 43 21.86 -2.95 -0.90
CA ALA A 43 22.58 -3.52 0.24
C ALA A 43 22.07 -4.92 0.56
N VAL A 44 22.89 -5.69 1.28
CA VAL A 44 22.54 -7.03 1.77
C VAL A 44 23.10 -7.24 3.17
N GLY A 45 22.22 -7.68 4.07
CA GLY A 45 22.53 -8.12 5.42
C GLY A 45 22.79 -9.62 5.38
N TYR A 46 23.93 -10.07 5.89
CA TYR A 46 24.22 -11.51 5.99
C TYR A 46 24.13 -12.02 7.44
N THR A 47 23.68 -13.27 7.58
CA THR A 47 23.76 -14.07 8.81
C THR A 47 24.27 -15.47 8.47
N VAL A 48 25.27 -15.98 9.19
CA VAL A 48 25.86 -17.31 8.95
C VAL A 48 25.48 -18.27 10.07
N PHE A 49 24.79 -19.35 9.71
CA PHE A 49 24.37 -20.41 10.61
C PHE A 49 25.31 -21.62 10.47
N ARG A 50 25.91 -22.04 11.58
CA ARG A 50 26.73 -23.26 11.70
C ARG A 50 26.06 -24.35 12.56
N ALA A 51 24.85 -24.07 13.01
CA ALA A 51 23.94 -24.95 13.72
C ALA A 51 22.50 -24.50 13.41
N ASN A 52 21.52 -25.34 13.73
CA ASN A 52 20.11 -24.97 13.64
C ASN A 52 19.85 -23.71 14.50
N GLY A 53 18.95 -22.84 14.04
CA GLY A 53 18.62 -21.60 14.74
C GLY A 53 17.45 -20.88 14.11
N THR A 54 17.08 -19.73 14.64
CA THR A 54 15.98 -18.91 14.10
C THR A 54 16.56 -17.76 13.28
N SER A 55 15.94 -17.48 12.13
CA SER A 55 16.33 -16.34 11.30
C SER A 55 16.07 -15.03 12.06
N PRO A 56 17.05 -14.11 12.14
CA PRO A 56 16.85 -12.82 12.79
C PRO A 56 16.11 -11.81 11.91
N SER A 57 15.97 -12.09 10.61
CA SER A 57 15.42 -11.15 9.61
C SER A 57 14.09 -11.62 9.00
N PHE A 58 13.74 -12.90 9.17
CA PHE A 58 12.54 -13.51 8.61
C PHE A 58 11.88 -14.46 9.63
N PRO A 59 10.54 -14.57 9.68
CA PRO A 59 9.85 -15.46 10.64
C PRO A 59 9.95 -16.95 10.24
N ARG A 60 11.15 -17.52 10.33
CA ARG A 60 11.42 -18.95 10.07
C ARG A 60 12.55 -19.50 10.93
N ASP A 61 12.58 -20.82 11.04
CA ASP A 61 13.74 -21.55 11.52
C ASP A 61 14.64 -22.00 10.36
N ILE A 62 15.93 -22.08 10.66
CA ILE A 62 17.00 -22.59 9.82
C ILE A 62 17.39 -23.97 10.35
N VAL A 63 17.19 -24.98 9.51
CA VAL A 63 17.51 -26.38 9.81
C VAL A 63 18.59 -26.85 8.84
N LEU A 64 19.75 -27.23 9.37
CA LEU A 64 20.91 -27.69 8.61
C LEU A 64 20.88 -29.21 8.37
N ASP A 65 20.28 -29.97 9.28
CA ASP A 65 20.24 -31.43 9.21
C ASP A 65 19.65 -31.91 7.87
N GLY A 66 20.47 -32.62 7.08
CA GLY A 66 20.09 -33.13 5.76
C GLY A 66 20.06 -32.08 4.63
N ARG A 67 20.42 -30.82 4.91
CA ARG A 67 20.45 -29.72 3.92
C ARG A 67 21.84 -29.13 3.69
N GLY A 68 22.69 -29.09 4.72
CA GLY A 68 24.05 -28.55 4.62
C GLY A 68 24.77 -28.51 5.98
N ALA A 69 26.07 -28.23 5.97
CA ALA A 69 26.87 -27.97 7.16
C ALA A 69 26.81 -26.49 7.60
N VAL A 70 26.54 -25.58 6.67
CA VAL A 70 26.43 -24.14 6.91
C VAL A 70 25.25 -23.59 6.10
N CYS A 71 24.52 -22.61 6.64
CA CYS A 71 23.56 -21.82 5.89
C CYS A 71 23.96 -20.34 5.94
N ILE A 72 23.93 -19.67 4.79
CA ILE A 72 24.09 -18.22 4.69
C ILE A 72 22.74 -17.64 4.33
N GLU A 73 22.23 -16.81 5.23
CA GLU A 73 21.06 -15.99 4.98
C GLU A 73 21.49 -14.64 4.41
N TYR A 74 20.81 -14.22 3.34
CA TYR A 74 20.95 -12.93 2.69
C TYR A 74 19.61 -12.20 2.81
N ALA A 75 19.54 -11.16 3.65
CA ALA A 75 18.43 -10.21 3.69
C ALA A 75 18.77 -9.04 2.75
N ILE A 76 18.08 -8.95 1.62
CA ILE A 76 18.44 -8.13 0.48
C ILE A 76 17.56 -6.88 0.47
N TRP A 77 18.17 -5.71 0.45
CA TRP A 77 17.49 -4.42 0.49
C TRP A 77 17.42 -3.75 -0.89
N TRP A 78 16.21 -3.32 -1.24
CA TRP A 78 15.95 -2.35 -2.30
C TRP A 78 15.37 -1.09 -1.70
N ASP A 79 15.72 0.04 -2.29
CA ASP A 79 15.06 1.30 -1.96
C ASP A 79 13.60 1.34 -2.44
N TRP A 80 13.21 0.48 -3.38
CA TRP A 80 11.89 0.48 -4.02
C TRP A 80 11.43 -0.91 -4.43
N ASP A 81 10.20 -1.24 -4.06
CA ASP A 81 9.30 -2.12 -4.81
C ASP A 81 8.46 -1.24 -5.75
N ILE A 82 7.98 -1.76 -6.87
CA ILE A 82 7.17 -0.95 -7.80
C ILE A 82 5.85 -0.45 -7.20
N GLN A 83 5.37 -1.06 -6.12
CA GLN A 83 4.17 -0.68 -5.39
C GLN A 83 4.43 0.07 -4.08
N HIS A 84 5.60 -0.04 -3.46
CA HIS A 84 5.88 0.62 -2.17
C HIS A 84 7.33 1.06 -1.98
N LEU A 85 7.53 2.00 -1.07
CA LEU A 85 8.85 2.41 -0.62
C LEU A 85 9.52 1.22 0.08
N TYR A 86 10.71 0.87 -0.41
CA TYR A 86 11.56 -0.28 -0.09
C TYR A 86 11.00 -1.68 -0.27
N GLU A 87 11.92 -2.63 -0.37
CA GLU A 87 11.67 -4.07 -0.26
C GLU A 87 12.80 -4.76 0.52
N LEU A 88 12.45 -5.82 1.25
CA LEU A 88 13.37 -6.69 1.99
C LEU A 88 13.07 -8.17 1.70
N GLU A 89 13.71 -8.71 0.66
CA GLU A 89 13.58 -10.13 0.27
C GLU A 89 14.77 -10.96 0.75
N HIS A 90 14.60 -12.28 0.81
CA HIS A 90 15.54 -13.17 1.47
C HIS A 90 15.94 -14.36 0.59
N ILE A 91 17.22 -14.72 0.66
CA ILE A 91 17.75 -15.95 0.07
C ILE A 91 18.54 -16.69 1.15
N TRP A 92 18.37 -18.01 1.23
CA TRP A 92 19.12 -18.89 2.11
C TRP A 92 19.90 -19.90 1.27
N VAL A 93 21.23 -19.86 1.39
CA VAL A 93 22.15 -20.75 0.69
C VAL A 93 22.73 -21.74 1.68
N PHE A 94 22.48 -23.04 1.46
CA PHE A 94 23.03 -24.11 2.27
C PHE A 94 24.26 -24.69 1.57
N LEU A 95 25.35 -24.83 2.33
CA LEU A 95 26.63 -25.35 1.86
C LEU A 95 26.92 -26.69 2.52
N ASP A 96 27.49 -27.63 1.79
CA ASP A 96 27.98 -28.90 2.34
C ASP A 96 29.26 -28.71 3.19
N ALA A 97 29.80 -29.81 3.73
CA ALA A 97 31.02 -29.79 4.55
C ALA A 97 32.28 -29.32 3.79
N ASP A 98 32.26 -29.39 2.46
CA ASP A 98 33.34 -28.92 1.58
C ASP A 98 33.11 -27.48 1.09
N GLY A 99 32.03 -26.83 1.53
CA GLY A 99 31.67 -25.46 1.13
C GLY A 99 31.02 -25.36 -0.25
N ARG A 100 30.47 -26.45 -0.81
CA ARG A 100 29.74 -26.41 -2.10
C ARG A 100 28.24 -26.17 -1.87
N LEU A 101 27.59 -25.50 -2.82
CA LEU A 101 26.13 -25.33 -2.81
C LEU A 101 25.43 -26.70 -2.73
N ALA A 102 24.68 -26.91 -1.65
CA ALA A 102 23.98 -28.16 -1.35
C ALA A 102 22.45 -27.99 -1.44
N ASP A 103 21.94 -26.84 -1.02
CA ASP A 103 20.52 -26.52 -1.07
C ASP A 103 20.26 -25.01 -1.06
N ALA A 104 19.04 -24.60 -1.38
CA ALA A 104 18.65 -23.20 -1.26
C ALA A 104 17.14 -23.00 -1.08
N ASP A 105 16.78 -21.96 -0.34
CA ASP A 105 15.43 -21.39 -0.32
C ASP A 105 15.50 -19.91 -0.72
N ALA A 106 14.38 -19.37 -1.19
CA ALA A 106 14.22 -17.93 -1.35
C ALA A 106 12.78 -17.50 -1.04
N SER A 107 12.61 -16.25 -0.65
CA SER A 107 11.32 -15.68 -0.28
C SER A 107 10.41 -15.48 -1.50
N TRP A 108 9.11 -15.59 -1.24
CA TRP A 108 8.05 -15.50 -2.24
C TRP A 108 6.75 -15.04 -1.59
N HIS A 109 6.34 -13.80 -1.84
CA HIS A 109 5.05 -13.23 -1.42
C HIS A 109 4.65 -13.52 0.03
N GLY A 110 5.53 -13.19 0.97
CA GLY A 110 5.31 -13.40 2.42
C GLY A 110 5.56 -14.81 2.92
N GLY A 111 5.92 -15.74 2.03
CA GLY A 111 6.45 -17.06 2.36
C GLY A 111 7.85 -17.26 1.80
N TYR A 112 8.25 -18.52 1.67
CA TYR A 112 9.48 -18.91 0.99
C TYR A 112 9.29 -20.29 0.35
N SER A 113 10.07 -20.57 -0.68
CA SER A 113 10.08 -21.86 -1.37
C SER A 113 11.50 -22.36 -1.53
N ARG A 114 11.65 -23.67 -1.62
CA ARG A 114 12.92 -24.30 -1.99
C ARG A 114 13.20 -23.98 -3.46
N MET A 115 14.42 -23.58 -3.79
CA MET A 115 14.80 -23.15 -5.14
C MET A 115 15.12 -24.34 -6.05
N ILE A 116 14.13 -25.23 -6.23
CA ILE A 116 14.23 -26.38 -7.13
C ILE A 116 13.46 -26.08 -8.40
N ASP A 117 14.14 -26.14 -9.55
CA ASP A 117 13.53 -25.92 -10.86
C ASP A 117 12.59 -27.07 -11.27
N GLU A 118 11.93 -26.90 -12.41
CA GLU A 118 11.03 -27.90 -13.02
C GLU A 118 11.70 -29.24 -13.35
N HIS A 119 13.03 -29.30 -13.34
CA HIS A 119 13.83 -30.50 -13.59
C HIS A 119 14.31 -31.17 -12.29
N GLY A 120 13.93 -30.64 -11.13
CA GLY A 120 14.35 -31.18 -9.83
C GLY A 120 15.76 -30.78 -9.44
N ALA A 121 16.34 -29.76 -10.08
CA ALA A 121 17.70 -29.30 -9.85
C ALA A 121 17.76 -27.93 -9.15
N LEU A 122 18.89 -27.66 -8.48
CA LEU A 122 19.22 -26.33 -8.01
C LEU A 122 19.83 -25.53 -9.17
N PRO A 123 19.23 -24.40 -9.58
CA PRO A 123 19.80 -23.54 -10.61
C PRO A 123 21.11 -22.92 -10.10
N ALA A 124 22.22 -23.16 -10.81
CA ALA A 124 23.53 -22.67 -10.40
C ALA A 124 24.43 -22.30 -11.58
N GLU A 125 25.26 -21.27 -11.38
CA GLU A 125 26.31 -20.81 -12.28
C GLU A 125 27.61 -20.69 -11.49
N ASP A 126 28.68 -21.33 -11.96
CA ASP A 126 29.99 -21.32 -11.29
C ASP A 126 29.92 -21.73 -9.80
N GLY A 127 29.01 -22.67 -9.48
CA GLY A 127 28.79 -23.16 -8.12
C GLY A 127 27.98 -22.22 -7.21
N ARG A 128 27.41 -21.15 -7.74
CA ARG A 128 26.59 -20.17 -7.01
C ARG A 128 25.13 -20.27 -7.45
N LEU A 129 24.22 -20.13 -6.49
CA LEU A 129 22.78 -20.16 -6.75
C LEU A 129 22.38 -19.06 -7.75
N VAL A 130 21.52 -19.40 -8.70
CA VAL A 130 20.89 -18.45 -9.63
C VAL A 130 19.39 -18.42 -9.33
N VAL A 131 18.81 -17.23 -9.17
CA VAL A 131 17.36 -17.06 -9.00
C VAL A 131 16.82 -16.04 -10.00
N CYS A 132 15.56 -16.18 -10.40
CA CYS A 132 14.82 -15.17 -11.13
C CYS A 132 14.00 -14.33 -10.15
N SER A 133 13.99 -13.01 -10.35
CA SER A 133 13.23 -12.07 -9.55
C SER A 133 11.97 -11.63 -10.28
N GLU A 134 10.80 -11.70 -9.66
CA GLU A 134 9.57 -11.15 -10.23
C GLU A 134 9.77 -9.66 -10.56
N PRO A 135 9.45 -9.21 -11.79
CA PRO A 135 9.64 -7.82 -12.19
C PRO A 135 8.92 -6.86 -11.25
N GLY A 136 9.64 -5.87 -10.72
CA GLY A 136 9.15 -4.83 -9.82
C GLY A 136 8.66 -5.29 -8.44
N LYS A 137 8.33 -6.58 -8.27
CA LYS A 137 7.81 -7.20 -7.03
C LYS A 137 8.85 -7.99 -6.23
N HIS A 138 9.95 -8.35 -6.89
CA HIS A 138 11.16 -8.94 -6.31
C HIS A 138 11.05 -10.31 -5.60
N ALA A 139 9.90 -10.97 -5.63
CA ALA A 139 9.75 -12.37 -5.21
C ALA A 139 10.63 -13.31 -6.06
N PHE A 140 11.23 -14.33 -5.44
CA PHE A 140 12.22 -15.19 -6.09
C PHE A 140 11.68 -16.53 -6.58
N ALA A 141 12.08 -16.91 -7.79
CA ALA A 141 11.78 -18.19 -8.41
C ALA A 141 13.06 -18.90 -8.88
N PRO A 142 13.06 -20.25 -8.94
CA PRO A 142 14.19 -21.01 -9.46
C PRO A 142 14.33 -20.90 -11.00
N SER A 143 13.25 -20.59 -11.71
CA SER A 143 13.25 -20.42 -13.16
C SER A 143 12.19 -19.41 -13.64
N PRO A 144 12.32 -18.86 -14.86
CA PRO A 144 11.30 -17.98 -15.44
C PRO A 144 9.90 -18.60 -15.53
N ALA A 145 9.79 -19.93 -15.65
CA ALA A 145 8.52 -20.63 -15.83
C ALA A 145 7.53 -20.33 -14.69
N TRP A 146 8.02 -20.22 -13.46
CA TRP A 146 7.22 -19.92 -12.28
C TRP A 146 6.62 -18.50 -12.30
N LEU A 147 7.33 -17.56 -12.93
CA LEU A 147 6.92 -16.15 -13.01
C LEU A 147 5.92 -15.92 -14.15
N ILE A 148 5.94 -16.75 -15.20
CA ILE A 148 5.05 -16.62 -16.36
C ILE A 148 3.58 -16.77 -15.97
N GLU A 149 3.24 -17.66 -15.04
CA GLU A 149 1.85 -17.85 -14.57
C GLU A 149 1.28 -16.59 -13.89
N ARG A 150 2.16 -15.74 -13.34
CA ARG A 150 1.80 -14.51 -12.62
C ARG A 150 1.81 -13.28 -13.50
N LYS A 151 2.19 -13.40 -14.77
CA LYS A 151 2.34 -12.29 -15.71
C LYS A 151 1.21 -11.25 -15.66
N PRO A 152 -0.09 -11.60 -15.66
CA PRO A 152 -1.16 -10.60 -15.58
C PRO A 152 -1.12 -9.78 -14.27
N HIS A 153 -0.80 -10.44 -13.14
CA HIS A 153 -0.66 -9.78 -11.86
C HIS A 153 0.57 -8.87 -11.80
N THR A 154 1.71 -9.36 -12.31
CA THR A 154 2.96 -8.61 -12.39
C THR A 154 2.80 -7.36 -13.25
N VAL A 155 2.25 -7.50 -14.48
CA VAL A 155 1.99 -6.37 -15.39
C VAL A 155 1.11 -5.33 -14.72
N ARG A 156 0.01 -5.74 -14.06
CA ARG A 156 -0.87 -4.82 -13.33
C ARG A 156 -0.14 -4.11 -12.18
N SER A 157 0.75 -4.80 -11.48
CA SER A 157 1.52 -4.22 -10.39
C SER A 157 2.54 -3.19 -10.87
N CYS A 158 3.20 -3.46 -12.02
CA CYS A 158 4.18 -2.55 -12.62
C CYS A 158 3.57 -1.39 -13.44
N THR A 159 2.26 -1.43 -13.69
CA THR A 159 1.55 -0.40 -14.46
C THR A 159 0.50 0.29 -13.59
N SER A 160 -0.76 -0.12 -13.68
CA SER A 160 -1.90 0.56 -13.08
C SER A 160 -1.93 0.56 -11.55
N ARG A 161 -1.13 -0.30 -10.88
CA ARG A 161 -0.98 -0.31 -9.41
C ARG A 161 0.40 0.10 -8.91
N SER A 162 1.19 0.78 -9.74
CA SER A 162 2.47 1.34 -9.30
C SER A 162 2.24 2.31 -8.14
N GLY A 163 3.04 2.16 -7.08
CA GLY A 163 2.93 2.97 -5.87
C GLY A 163 1.67 2.77 -5.02
N ALA A 164 0.81 1.80 -5.31
CA ALA A 164 -0.45 1.60 -4.59
C ALA A 164 -0.26 1.19 -3.11
N GLY A 165 0.91 0.65 -2.73
CA GLY A 165 1.27 0.29 -1.37
C GLY A 165 1.79 1.46 -0.52
N GLY A 166 2.25 2.54 -1.14
CA GLY A 166 2.77 3.72 -0.45
C GLY A 166 3.96 3.38 0.46
N VAL A 167 3.93 3.83 1.71
CA VAL A 167 4.94 3.45 2.72
C VAL A 167 4.52 2.13 3.37
N TRP A 168 5.28 1.08 3.10
CA TRP A 168 5.07 -0.23 3.72
C TRP A 168 5.80 -0.34 5.06
N VAL A 169 5.13 -0.86 6.10
CA VAL A 169 5.76 -1.09 7.41
C VAL A 169 5.55 -2.57 7.74
N THR A 170 6.61 -3.35 7.63
CA THR A 170 6.59 -4.78 7.99
C THR A 170 6.51 -4.95 9.51
N PRO A 171 6.08 -6.12 10.01
CA PRO A 171 6.11 -6.42 11.45
C PRO A 171 7.49 -6.23 12.10
N LEU A 172 8.57 -6.38 11.33
CA LEU A 172 9.94 -6.17 11.79
C LEU A 172 10.22 -4.71 12.18
N PHE A 173 9.59 -3.75 11.50
CA PHE A 173 9.78 -2.32 11.71
C PHE A 173 8.57 -1.62 12.32
N GLU A 174 7.59 -2.40 12.80
CA GLU A 174 6.44 -1.89 13.52
C GLU A 174 6.90 -1.20 14.81
N GLY A 175 6.40 0.03 15.04
CA GLY A 175 6.85 0.85 16.16
C GLY A 175 8.24 1.48 16.00
N VAL A 176 8.90 1.33 14.84
CA VAL A 176 10.18 1.97 14.53
C VAL A 176 10.05 2.95 13.36
N ILE A 177 9.37 2.53 12.28
CA ILE A 177 9.04 3.42 11.15
C ILE A 177 7.67 4.05 11.42
N HIS A 178 7.65 5.36 11.69
CA HIS A 178 6.43 6.11 12.04
C HIS A 178 5.95 7.07 10.94
N ASP A 179 6.66 7.15 9.82
CA ASP A 179 6.42 8.18 8.81
C ASP A 179 5.33 7.81 7.80
N ARG A 180 4.67 6.65 7.96
CA ARG A 180 3.51 6.26 7.15
C ARG A 180 2.31 7.14 7.49
N ASN A 181 1.86 7.93 6.51
CA ASN A 181 0.65 8.75 6.58
C ASN A 181 0.13 9.02 5.16
N PRO A 182 -1.04 9.66 4.99
CA PRO A 182 -1.59 9.92 3.66
C PRO A 182 -0.69 10.76 2.74
N ASN A 183 0.06 11.73 3.28
CA ASN A 183 0.96 12.57 2.49
C ASN A 183 2.19 11.79 2.00
N THR A 184 2.81 10.98 2.86
CA THR A 184 3.97 10.17 2.44
C THR A 184 3.57 9.06 1.48
N ASN A 185 2.38 8.47 1.64
CA ASN A 185 1.82 7.55 0.65
C ASN A 185 1.60 8.23 -0.71
N GLN A 186 1.10 9.46 -0.71
CA GLN A 186 0.91 10.24 -1.95
C GLN A 186 2.24 10.51 -2.66
N LEU A 187 3.28 10.90 -1.91
CA LEU A 187 4.61 11.14 -2.43
C LEU A 187 5.21 9.88 -3.05
N VAL A 188 5.19 8.77 -2.33
CA VAL A 188 5.68 7.47 -2.82
C VAL A 188 4.92 7.03 -4.07
N ARG A 189 3.59 7.17 -4.07
CA ARG A 189 2.78 6.84 -5.24
C ARG A 189 3.13 7.70 -6.45
N THR A 190 3.29 9.00 -6.24
CA THR A 190 3.72 9.94 -7.30
C THR A 190 5.07 9.54 -7.89
N TYR A 191 6.03 9.15 -7.04
CA TYR A 191 7.34 8.71 -7.48
C TYR A 191 7.27 7.41 -8.28
N LEU A 192 6.60 6.39 -7.77
CA LEU A 192 6.57 5.06 -8.40
C LEU A 192 5.76 5.02 -9.69
N GLU A 193 4.72 5.85 -9.83
CA GLU A 193 4.01 5.97 -11.12
C GLU A 193 4.90 6.54 -12.24
N ARG A 194 5.89 7.37 -11.91
CA ARG A 194 6.90 7.84 -12.89
C ARG A 194 7.89 6.75 -13.30
N HIS A 195 7.97 5.67 -12.52
CA HIS A 195 8.82 4.51 -12.75
C HIS A 195 8.03 3.27 -13.20
N ALA A 196 6.72 3.42 -13.44
CA ALA A 196 5.87 2.37 -13.98
C ALA A 196 6.45 1.87 -15.32
N PHE A 197 6.41 0.56 -15.53
CA PHE A 197 6.96 -0.08 -16.72
C PHE A 197 6.17 -1.32 -17.10
N GLU A 198 6.24 -1.70 -18.37
CA GLU A 198 5.69 -2.97 -18.86
C GLU A 198 6.81 -4.02 -18.90
N PRO A 199 6.79 -5.06 -18.04
CA PRO A 199 7.83 -6.08 -17.99
C PRO A 199 7.85 -6.94 -19.26
N THR A 200 9.05 -7.27 -19.76
CA THR A 200 9.18 -8.12 -20.96
C THR A 200 9.04 -9.60 -20.64
N HIS A 201 9.26 -9.98 -19.39
CA HIS A 201 9.44 -11.34 -18.88
C HIS A 201 10.65 -12.05 -19.52
N GLN A 202 11.67 -11.28 -19.91
CA GLN A 202 12.98 -11.76 -20.34
C GLN A 202 14.00 -11.50 -19.23
N PHE A 203 14.52 -12.56 -18.61
CA PHE A 203 15.33 -12.49 -17.39
C PHE A 203 16.84 -12.43 -17.66
N ASP A 204 17.25 -11.64 -18.65
CA ASP A 204 18.65 -11.58 -19.11
C ASP A 204 19.50 -10.59 -18.30
N LEU A 205 18.87 -9.71 -17.51
CA LEU A 205 19.61 -8.74 -16.70
C LEU A 205 20.24 -9.45 -15.49
N ARG A 206 21.57 -9.60 -15.54
CA ARG A 206 22.36 -10.23 -14.49
C ARG A 206 22.75 -9.25 -13.39
N PHE A 207 22.44 -9.58 -12.15
CA PHE A 207 22.98 -8.92 -10.97
C PHE A 207 23.72 -9.93 -10.08
N ALA A 208 25.01 -9.71 -9.88
CA ALA A 208 25.81 -10.49 -8.95
C ALA A 208 25.71 -9.82 -7.57
N LEU A 209 25.16 -10.52 -6.56
CA LEU A 209 24.78 -9.90 -5.29
C LEU A 209 25.99 -9.33 -4.51
N GLU A 210 27.20 -9.82 -4.77
CA GLU A 210 28.45 -9.25 -4.24
C GLU A 210 28.73 -7.81 -4.68
N ARG A 211 28.01 -7.29 -5.68
CA ARG A 211 28.06 -5.87 -6.08
C ARG A 211 27.29 -4.96 -5.12
N ALA A 212 26.34 -5.51 -4.36
CA ALA A 212 25.62 -4.78 -3.32
C ALA A 212 26.52 -4.55 -2.10
N ILE A 213 26.14 -3.62 -1.23
CA ILE A 213 26.87 -3.37 0.03
C ILE A 213 26.57 -4.54 0.99
N CYS A 214 27.55 -5.40 1.22
CA CYS A 214 27.41 -6.58 2.08
C CYS A 214 27.93 -6.32 3.50
N VAL A 215 27.03 -6.35 4.48
CA VAL A 215 27.25 -6.07 5.91
C VAL A 215 26.55 -7.11 6.79
N PRO A 216 26.92 -7.28 8.08
CA PRO A 216 26.13 -8.11 8.99
C PRO A 216 24.67 -7.65 9.07
N TRP A 217 23.73 -8.58 9.29
CA TRP A 217 22.31 -8.26 9.40
C TRP A 217 22.02 -7.12 10.38
N ASP A 218 22.58 -7.15 11.59
CA ASP A 218 22.32 -6.12 12.61
C ASP A 218 22.70 -4.71 12.13
N THR A 219 23.77 -4.60 11.33
CA THR A 219 24.20 -3.33 10.73
C THR A 219 23.19 -2.84 9.69
N LEU A 220 22.71 -3.72 8.81
CA LEU A 220 21.69 -3.36 7.82
C LEU A 220 20.36 -3.00 8.50
N ASN A 221 19.93 -3.82 9.46
CA ASN A 221 18.70 -3.64 10.23
C ASN A 221 18.66 -2.27 10.92
N ALA A 222 19.76 -1.84 11.55
CA ALA A 222 19.85 -0.52 12.17
C ALA A 222 19.88 0.64 11.16
N TRP A 223 20.30 0.39 9.92
CA TRP A 223 20.41 1.39 8.86
C TRP A 223 19.10 1.62 8.10
N ILE A 224 18.21 0.62 8.03
CA ILE A 224 16.96 0.67 7.27
C ILE A 224 16.01 1.79 7.72
N PRO A 225 15.63 1.93 9.01
CA PRO A 225 14.64 2.95 9.38
C PRO A 225 15.08 4.38 9.07
N PRO A 226 16.33 4.82 9.40
CA PRO A 226 16.82 6.13 8.97
C PRO A 226 16.88 6.32 7.45
N ARG A 227 17.05 5.24 6.68
CA ARG A 227 17.06 5.27 5.21
C ARG A 227 15.68 5.53 4.62
N VAL A 228 14.64 4.92 5.21
CA VAL A 228 13.24 5.15 4.85
C VAL A 228 12.85 6.60 5.12
N THR A 229 13.11 7.12 6.33
CA THR A 229 12.82 8.52 6.67
C THR A 229 13.54 9.49 5.75
N ALA A 230 14.81 9.24 5.42
CA ALA A 230 15.56 10.11 4.52
C ALA A 230 15.04 10.09 3.06
N TRP A 231 14.49 8.98 2.57
CA TRP A 231 13.78 8.96 1.29
C TRP A 231 12.53 9.82 1.31
N LEU A 232 11.73 9.73 2.37
CA LEU A 232 10.49 10.50 2.49
C LEU A 232 10.76 12.01 2.50
N ASP A 233 11.78 12.43 3.23
CA ASP A 233 12.27 13.81 3.21
C ASP A 233 12.72 14.25 1.81
N GLU A 234 13.45 13.38 1.11
CA GLU A 234 13.91 13.67 -0.26
C GLU A 234 12.72 13.79 -1.23
N LEU A 235 11.73 12.92 -1.14
CA LEU A 235 10.51 13.01 -1.95
C LEU A 235 9.75 14.30 -1.66
N GLU A 236 9.58 14.66 -0.38
CA GLU A 236 8.88 15.88 0.00
C GLU A 236 9.59 17.13 -0.53
N ARG A 237 10.92 17.13 -0.52
CA ARG A 237 11.77 18.20 -1.05
C ARG A 237 11.73 18.31 -2.58
N THR A 238 11.63 17.17 -3.28
CA THR A 238 11.80 17.10 -4.75
C THR A 238 10.48 17.04 -5.52
N ILE A 239 9.38 16.64 -4.90
CA ILE A 239 8.05 16.56 -5.54
C ILE A 239 7.19 17.73 -5.04
N PRO A 240 7.07 18.82 -5.83
CA PRO A 240 6.27 19.97 -5.45
C PRO A 240 4.76 19.62 -5.44
N PRO A 241 3.93 20.34 -4.67
CA PRO A 241 2.51 19.99 -4.51
C PRO A 241 1.72 19.83 -5.81
N HIS A 242 1.94 20.69 -6.80
CA HIS A 242 1.23 20.64 -8.09
C HIS A 242 1.59 19.44 -8.97
N GLU A 243 2.66 18.73 -8.64
CA GLU A 243 3.07 17.49 -9.30
C GLU A 243 2.64 16.24 -8.52
N ARG A 244 2.14 16.41 -7.28
CA ARG A 244 1.69 15.30 -6.46
C ARG A 244 0.44 14.71 -7.06
N ARG A 245 0.44 13.38 -7.15
CA ARG A 245 -0.68 12.62 -7.66
C ARG A 245 -1.91 12.80 -6.76
N VAL A 246 -3.04 13.18 -7.34
CA VAL A 246 -4.30 13.33 -6.61
C VAL A 246 -5.15 12.06 -6.74
N LEU A 247 -5.71 11.58 -5.65
CA LEU A 247 -6.69 10.48 -5.68
C LEU A 247 -7.98 10.94 -6.34
N ARG A 248 -8.43 10.17 -7.32
CA ARG A 248 -9.70 10.38 -8.03
C ARG A 248 -10.77 9.56 -7.31
N ILE A 249 -11.72 10.24 -6.66
CA ILE A 249 -12.72 9.61 -5.82
C ILE A 249 -14.10 9.81 -6.44
N ALA A 250 -14.75 8.73 -6.87
CA ALA A 250 -16.09 8.81 -7.47
C ALA A 250 -17.16 8.91 -6.36
N HIS A 251 -17.86 10.05 -6.27
CA HIS A 251 -18.81 10.34 -5.20
C HIS A 251 -20.11 9.55 -5.37
N ARG A 252 -20.38 8.64 -4.43
CA ARG A 252 -21.44 7.62 -4.50
C ARG A 252 -21.33 6.71 -5.73
N GLY A 253 -20.12 6.45 -6.20
CA GLY A 253 -19.85 5.87 -7.52
C GLY A 253 -19.79 6.92 -8.62
N ALA A 254 -19.80 6.48 -9.87
CA ALA A 254 -19.99 7.38 -11.02
C ALA A 254 -21.47 7.81 -11.08
N SER A 255 -21.92 8.58 -10.08
CA SER A 255 -23.34 8.86 -9.80
C SER A 255 -24.02 9.71 -10.87
N ALA A 256 -23.25 10.40 -11.71
CA ALA A 256 -23.75 11.04 -12.93
C ALA A 256 -24.13 10.04 -14.04
N HIS A 257 -23.61 8.80 -13.99
CA HIS A 257 -23.72 7.79 -15.04
C HIS A 257 -24.64 6.62 -14.69
N ALA A 258 -24.80 6.33 -13.39
CA ALA A 258 -25.69 5.28 -12.88
C ALA A 258 -26.29 5.70 -11.54
N GLN A 259 -27.27 4.93 -11.04
CA GLN A 259 -27.85 5.19 -9.73
C GLN A 259 -26.76 5.26 -8.65
N GLU A 260 -26.79 6.30 -7.82
CA GLU A 260 -25.86 6.46 -6.70
C GLU A 260 -25.80 5.19 -5.82
N ASN A 261 -24.63 4.92 -5.23
CA ASN A 261 -24.42 3.82 -4.28
C ASN A 261 -24.79 2.41 -4.82
N SER A 262 -24.64 2.20 -6.15
CA SER A 262 -24.95 0.94 -6.82
C SER A 262 -23.71 0.23 -7.38
N ALA A 263 -23.81 -1.08 -7.63
CA ALA A 263 -22.74 -1.87 -8.27
C ALA A 263 -22.38 -1.32 -9.66
N ASP A 264 -23.35 -0.87 -10.44
CA ASP A 264 -23.11 -0.26 -11.77
C ASP A 264 -22.30 1.04 -11.66
N ALA A 265 -22.63 1.91 -10.71
CA ALA A 265 -21.89 3.15 -10.50
C ALA A 265 -20.44 2.88 -10.06
N ILE A 266 -20.19 1.82 -9.28
CA ILE A 266 -18.85 1.38 -8.88
C ILE A 266 -18.07 0.83 -10.07
N ARG A 267 -18.69 -0.03 -10.90
CA ARG A 267 -18.08 -0.58 -12.10
C ARG A 267 -17.68 0.52 -13.09
N ILE A 268 -18.59 1.45 -13.36
CA ILE A 268 -18.33 2.59 -14.26
C ILE A 268 -17.21 3.48 -13.67
N ALA A 269 -17.19 3.74 -12.36
CA ALA A 269 -16.11 4.49 -11.73
C ALA A 269 -14.74 3.85 -11.96
N ALA A 270 -14.63 2.52 -11.87
CA ALA A 270 -13.41 1.79 -12.16
C ALA A 270 -13.02 1.86 -13.64
N GLU A 271 -13.99 1.74 -14.56
CA GLU A 271 -13.78 1.87 -16.01
C GLU A 271 -13.29 3.28 -16.41
N LEU A 272 -13.78 4.31 -15.73
CA LEU A 272 -13.35 5.70 -15.89
C LEU A 272 -12.02 6.00 -15.16
N GLY A 273 -11.41 5.00 -14.53
CA GLY A 273 -10.09 5.08 -13.93
C GLY A 273 -10.07 5.69 -12.53
N SER A 274 -11.17 5.68 -11.79
CA SER A 274 -11.18 6.16 -10.39
C SER A 274 -10.25 5.32 -9.51
N ASP A 275 -9.64 5.96 -8.50
CA ASP A 275 -8.80 5.28 -7.52
C ASP A 275 -9.62 4.69 -6.38
N LEU A 276 -10.64 5.45 -5.97
CA LEU A 276 -11.57 5.11 -4.90
C LEU A 276 -12.99 5.42 -5.37
N VAL A 277 -13.95 4.73 -4.78
CA VAL A 277 -15.35 5.14 -4.79
C VAL A 277 -15.76 5.55 -3.38
N GLU A 278 -16.31 6.74 -3.25
CA GLU A 278 -16.98 7.15 -2.04
C GLU A 278 -18.39 6.54 -2.00
N VAL A 279 -18.78 6.02 -0.84
CA VAL A 279 -20.11 5.44 -0.62
C VAL A 279 -20.57 5.69 0.81
N ASP A 280 -21.89 5.81 0.97
CA ASP A 280 -22.50 6.09 2.27
C ASP A 280 -22.94 4.79 2.96
N VAL A 281 -22.54 4.62 4.23
CA VAL A 281 -22.90 3.44 5.03
C VAL A 281 -23.95 3.80 6.07
N ARG A 282 -25.07 3.08 6.02
CA ARG A 282 -26.19 3.10 6.97
C ARG A 282 -26.31 1.73 7.65
N VAL A 283 -27.14 1.65 8.68
CA VAL A 283 -27.33 0.43 9.48
C VAL A 283 -28.82 0.12 9.60
N THR A 284 -29.20 -1.12 9.32
CA THR A 284 -30.57 -1.64 9.50
C THR A 284 -30.93 -1.84 10.97
N ALA A 285 -32.22 -2.08 11.28
CA ALA A 285 -32.70 -2.32 12.64
C ALA A 285 -32.03 -3.54 13.33
N ASP A 286 -31.63 -4.55 12.55
CA ASP A 286 -30.90 -5.76 12.98
C ASP A 286 -29.36 -5.63 12.84
N GLY A 287 -28.87 -4.40 12.72
CA GLY A 287 -27.45 -4.07 12.80
C GLY A 287 -26.63 -4.45 11.57
N VAL A 288 -27.25 -4.64 10.40
CA VAL A 288 -26.55 -4.96 9.15
C VAL A 288 -26.13 -3.65 8.46
N PRO A 289 -24.83 -3.48 8.12
CA PRO A 289 -24.39 -2.34 7.33
C PRO A 289 -24.84 -2.44 5.86
N VAL A 290 -25.42 -1.37 5.34
CA VAL A 290 -25.99 -1.27 3.98
C VAL A 290 -25.62 0.06 3.34
N ILE A 291 -25.64 0.12 2.00
CA ILE A 291 -25.11 1.26 1.26
C ILE A 291 -26.25 2.19 0.80
N SER A 292 -26.33 3.38 1.39
CA SER A 292 -27.33 4.40 1.04
C SER A 292 -27.01 5.75 1.67
N HIS A 293 -27.15 6.84 0.90
CA HIS A 293 -26.97 8.19 1.42
C HIS A 293 -28.04 8.57 2.44
N ASP A 294 -29.30 8.41 2.08
CA ASP A 294 -30.44 8.83 2.90
C ASP A 294 -30.80 7.76 3.93
N ASP A 295 -31.49 8.16 5.01
CA ASP A 295 -32.14 7.19 5.88
C ASP A 295 -33.47 6.66 5.31
N SER A 296 -34.02 7.34 4.31
CA SER A 296 -35.33 7.08 3.69
C SER A 296 -35.16 6.50 2.30
N LEU A 297 -35.98 5.50 1.97
CA LEU A 297 -35.97 4.87 0.64
C LEU A 297 -36.66 5.71 -0.44
N ASN A 298 -37.33 6.79 -0.06
CA ASN A 298 -38.25 7.51 -0.95
C ASN A 298 -37.56 8.17 -2.14
N ARG A 299 -36.41 8.84 -1.95
CA ARG A 299 -35.76 9.60 -3.03
C ARG A 299 -35.17 8.70 -4.11
N VAL A 300 -34.46 7.65 -3.70
CA VAL A 300 -33.70 6.78 -4.61
C VAL A 300 -34.57 5.65 -5.16
N TYR A 301 -35.39 5.03 -4.30
CA TYR A 301 -36.15 3.82 -4.65
C TYR A 301 -37.65 4.07 -4.85
N GLY A 302 -38.16 5.27 -4.54
CA GLY A 302 -39.57 5.62 -4.74
C GLY A 302 -40.53 4.88 -3.81
N VAL A 303 -40.04 4.25 -2.75
CA VAL A 303 -40.84 3.48 -1.79
C VAL A 303 -40.77 4.09 -0.38
N PRO A 304 -41.84 4.01 0.43
CA PRO A 304 -41.80 4.45 1.81
C PRO A 304 -40.96 3.49 2.67
N GLY A 305 -40.38 4.01 3.74
CA GLY A 305 -39.60 3.23 4.69
C GLY A 305 -38.31 3.92 5.09
N ARG A 306 -37.86 3.66 6.32
CA ARG A 306 -36.61 4.20 6.86
C ARG A 306 -35.69 3.03 7.19
N ILE A 307 -34.48 3.06 6.65
CA ILE A 307 -33.46 2.01 6.83
C ILE A 307 -33.27 1.61 8.31
N PRO A 308 -33.12 2.53 9.29
CA PRO A 308 -32.92 2.14 10.69
C PRO A 308 -34.13 1.47 11.35
N GLU A 309 -35.29 1.44 10.68
CA GLU A 309 -36.54 0.86 11.17
C GLU A 309 -36.87 -0.50 10.53
N LEU A 310 -36.08 -0.93 9.54
CA LEU A 310 -36.28 -2.17 8.79
C LEU A 310 -35.16 -3.16 9.10
N THR A 311 -35.48 -4.45 9.22
CA THR A 311 -34.45 -5.52 9.17
C THR A 311 -33.88 -5.64 7.76
N LEU A 312 -32.73 -6.31 7.58
CA LEU A 312 -32.18 -6.53 6.25
C LEU A 312 -33.17 -7.26 5.33
N GLU A 313 -33.88 -8.26 5.85
CA GLU A 313 -34.91 -9.00 5.10
C GLU A 313 -36.03 -8.09 4.61
N GLN A 314 -36.56 -7.24 5.49
CA GLN A 314 -37.60 -6.26 5.14
C GLN A 314 -37.09 -5.22 4.14
N LEU A 315 -35.86 -4.75 4.32
CA LEU A 315 -35.22 -3.80 3.43
C LEU A 315 -35.06 -4.38 2.01
N GLN A 316 -34.51 -5.59 1.90
CA GLN A 316 -34.30 -6.28 0.62
C GLN A 316 -35.62 -6.60 -0.10
N ALA A 317 -36.70 -6.86 0.64
CA ALA A 317 -38.03 -7.04 0.07
C ALA A 317 -38.62 -5.72 -0.49
N ALA A 318 -38.23 -4.57 0.08
CA ALA A 318 -38.73 -3.26 -0.32
C ALA A 318 -37.91 -2.61 -1.45
N ALA A 319 -36.59 -2.75 -1.41
CA ALA A 319 -35.67 -2.13 -2.35
C ALA A 319 -34.35 -2.93 -2.48
N PRO A 320 -33.72 -2.92 -3.66
CA PRO A 320 -32.45 -3.62 -3.90
C PRO A 320 -31.25 -2.84 -3.32
N VAL A 321 -31.26 -2.54 -2.02
CA VAL A 321 -30.16 -1.86 -1.34
C VAL A 321 -28.99 -2.83 -1.15
N MET A 322 -27.82 -2.44 -1.63
CA MET A 322 -26.60 -3.24 -1.51
C MET A 322 -26.14 -3.33 -0.05
N THR A 323 -25.73 -4.53 0.36
CA THR A 323 -25.07 -4.76 1.66
C THR A 323 -23.60 -4.39 1.61
N PHE A 324 -22.98 -4.19 2.77
CA PHE A 324 -21.53 -3.91 2.84
C PHE A 324 -20.65 -5.07 2.35
N ASP A 325 -21.08 -6.33 2.54
CA ASP A 325 -20.35 -7.49 1.98
C ASP A 325 -20.38 -7.48 0.44
N GLN A 326 -21.54 -7.20 -0.15
CA GLN A 326 -21.67 -7.06 -1.61
C GLN A 326 -20.81 -5.91 -2.14
N LEU A 327 -20.77 -4.76 -1.44
CA LEU A 327 -19.89 -3.65 -1.79
C LEU A 327 -18.42 -4.08 -1.88
N LEU A 328 -17.91 -4.77 -0.86
CA LEU A 328 -16.51 -5.22 -0.82
C LEU A 328 -16.20 -6.23 -1.93
N GLU A 329 -17.14 -7.14 -2.22
CA GLU A 329 -17.00 -8.09 -3.32
C GLU A 329 -16.92 -7.39 -4.68
N GLN A 330 -17.83 -6.45 -4.94
CA GLN A 330 -17.84 -5.64 -6.17
C GLN A 330 -16.55 -4.81 -6.32
N SER A 331 -16.15 -4.12 -5.25
CA SER A 331 -14.92 -3.32 -5.24
C SER A 331 -13.66 -4.15 -5.51
N ARG A 332 -13.58 -5.36 -4.94
CA ARG A 332 -12.46 -6.29 -5.18
C ARG A 332 -12.46 -6.84 -6.62
N GLU A 333 -13.64 -7.15 -7.16
CA GLU A 333 -13.81 -7.66 -8.52
C GLU A 333 -13.30 -6.66 -9.56
N VAL A 334 -13.68 -5.38 -9.41
CA VAL A 334 -13.27 -4.31 -10.34
C VAL A 334 -11.93 -3.64 -9.96
N GLY A 335 -11.37 -3.98 -8.80
CA GLY A 335 -10.03 -3.55 -8.37
C GLY A 335 -9.93 -2.09 -7.93
N ILE A 336 -11.01 -1.51 -7.40
CA ILE A 336 -11.08 -0.12 -6.90
C ILE A 336 -11.13 -0.09 -5.37
N GLY A 337 -10.54 0.91 -4.71
CA GLY A 337 -10.69 1.07 -3.26
C GLY A 337 -11.96 1.80 -2.84
N LEU A 338 -12.20 1.91 -1.53
CA LEU A 338 -13.43 2.49 -0.95
C LEU A 338 -13.12 3.67 -0.04
N TYR A 339 -13.95 4.69 -0.10
CA TYR A 339 -14.01 5.81 0.85
C TYR A 339 -15.41 5.76 1.51
N LEU A 340 -15.49 5.33 2.77
CA LEU A 340 -16.74 4.94 3.40
C LEU A 340 -17.26 6.06 4.30
N ASP A 341 -18.25 6.84 3.86
CA ASP A 341 -18.92 7.82 4.74
C ASP A 341 -19.91 7.12 5.67
N ILE A 342 -19.49 6.88 6.91
CA ILE A 342 -20.27 6.22 7.95
C ILE A 342 -21.27 7.21 8.53
N LYS A 343 -22.53 7.09 8.12
CA LYS A 343 -23.65 7.92 8.61
C LYS A 343 -24.17 7.49 9.97
N ALA A 344 -24.01 6.21 10.30
CA ALA A 344 -24.40 5.63 11.58
C ALA A 344 -23.49 4.45 11.91
N LEU A 345 -23.11 4.33 13.19
CA LEU A 345 -22.30 3.23 13.68
C LEU A 345 -22.94 2.65 14.94
N THR A 346 -23.11 1.33 14.96
CA THR A 346 -23.42 0.56 16.17
C THR A 346 -22.28 -0.42 16.41
N PRO A 347 -22.06 -0.90 17.65
CA PRO A 347 -21.01 -1.89 17.92
C PRO A 347 -21.14 -3.15 17.05
N THR A 348 -22.36 -3.62 16.81
CA THR A 348 -22.63 -4.76 15.93
C THR A 348 -22.23 -4.46 14.48
N ALA A 349 -22.59 -3.28 13.97
CA ALA A 349 -22.24 -2.88 12.61
C ALA A 349 -20.73 -2.69 12.45
N ALA A 350 -20.06 -2.07 13.43
CA ALA A 350 -18.61 -1.91 13.47
C ALA A 350 -17.90 -3.27 13.38
N ALA A 351 -18.27 -4.21 14.25
CA ALA A 351 -17.68 -5.56 14.26
C ALA A 351 -17.88 -6.28 12.92
N ARG A 352 -19.07 -6.16 12.31
CA ARG A 352 -19.37 -6.73 10.98
C ARG A 352 -18.50 -6.11 9.89
N MET A 353 -18.39 -4.77 9.85
CA MET A 353 -17.55 -4.08 8.86
C MET A 353 -16.08 -4.46 9.00
N PHE A 354 -15.53 -4.46 10.21
CA PHE A 354 -14.13 -4.82 10.44
C PHE A 354 -13.84 -6.27 10.02
N SER A 355 -14.69 -7.21 10.42
CA SER A 355 -14.56 -8.60 10.02
C SER A 355 -14.65 -8.78 8.49
N ALA A 356 -15.53 -8.03 7.82
CA ALA A 356 -15.69 -8.11 6.37
C ALA A 356 -14.48 -7.52 5.63
N VAL A 357 -13.92 -6.40 6.10
CA VAL A 357 -12.69 -5.80 5.56
C VAL A 357 -11.49 -6.73 5.70
N ASP A 358 -11.33 -7.37 6.87
CA ASP A 358 -10.22 -8.30 7.10
C ASP A 358 -10.37 -9.57 6.24
N ARG A 359 -11.59 -10.14 6.17
CA ARG A 359 -11.89 -11.32 5.34
C ARG A 359 -11.64 -11.09 3.85
N THR A 360 -11.90 -9.89 3.35
CA THR A 360 -11.73 -9.56 1.92
C THR A 360 -10.32 -9.05 1.59
N GLY A 361 -9.45 -8.86 2.59
CA GLY A 361 -8.09 -8.32 2.38
C GLY A 361 -8.09 -6.87 1.91
N MET A 362 -9.22 -6.15 2.05
CA MET A 362 -9.42 -4.79 1.54
C MET A 362 -8.84 -3.70 2.46
N LYS A 363 -8.25 -4.09 3.60
CA LYS A 363 -7.79 -3.16 4.64
C LYS A 363 -6.96 -1.98 4.15
N SER A 364 -6.01 -2.21 3.25
CA SER A 364 -5.14 -1.15 2.71
C SER A 364 -5.81 -0.30 1.62
N ALA A 365 -7.03 -0.66 1.21
CA ALA A 365 -7.81 -0.04 0.15
C ALA A 365 -9.12 0.57 0.66
N VAL A 366 -9.28 0.75 1.97
CA VAL A 366 -10.45 1.40 2.58
C VAL A 366 -10.04 2.63 3.41
N ILE A 367 -10.83 3.69 3.31
CA ILE A 367 -10.76 4.86 4.19
C ILE A 367 -12.11 4.98 4.89
N PHE A 368 -12.13 4.98 6.23
CA PHE A 368 -13.36 5.20 6.99
C PHE A 368 -13.55 6.69 7.27
N ALA A 369 -14.68 7.24 6.86
CA ALA A 369 -15.01 8.65 6.96
C ALA A 369 -16.27 8.86 7.80
N SER A 370 -16.40 10.01 8.45
CA SER A 370 -17.69 10.46 9.01
C SER A 370 -17.65 11.96 9.32
N PHE A 371 -18.83 12.58 9.39
CA PHE A 371 -18.99 13.89 10.05
C PHE A 371 -19.03 13.79 11.59
N SER A 372 -19.22 12.58 12.13
CA SER A 372 -19.32 12.34 13.57
C SER A 372 -17.95 12.13 14.19
N VAL A 373 -17.59 13.01 15.13
CA VAL A 373 -16.37 12.90 15.96
C VAL A 373 -16.32 11.56 16.70
N ASP A 374 -17.45 11.15 17.30
CA ASP A 374 -17.54 9.91 18.07
C ASP A 374 -17.31 8.69 17.18
N THR A 375 -17.89 8.68 15.97
CA THR A 375 -17.74 7.59 15.00
C THR A 375 -16.28 7.41 14.58
N VAL A 376 -15.60 8.50 14.22
CA VAL A 376 -14.19 8.43 13.81
C VAL A 376 -13.31 7.98 14.97
N THR A 377 -13.54 8.53 16.17
CA THR A 377 -12.82 8.18 17.39
C THR A 377 -12.98 6.69 17.74
N GLU A 378 -14.21 6.17 17.68
CA GLU A 378 -14.51 4.77 17.95
C GLU A 378 -13.82 3.84 16.94
N ILE A 379 -13.88 4.16 15.64
CA ILE A 379 -13.20 3.38 14.61
C ILE A 379 -11.69 3.38 14.85
N LYS A 380 -11.08 4.55 15.07
CA LYS A 380 -9.63 4.66 15.25
C LYS A 380 -9.15 3.95 16.52
N ALA A 381 -9.92 3.99 17.61
CA ALA A 381 -9.59 3.31 18.86
C ALA A 381 -9.60 1.78 18.71
N ASN A 382 -10.55 1.22 17.95
CA ASN A 382 -10.64 -0.22 17.71
C ASN A 382 -9.71 -0.71 16.60
N ARG A 383 -9.40 0.16 15.63
CA ARG A 383 -8.62 -0.12 14.43
C ARG A 383 -7.61 1.00 14.16
N PRO A 384 -6.54 1.11 14.96
CA PRO A 384 -5.50 2.12 14.72
C PRO A 384 -4.77 1.93 13.38
N ASP A 385 -4.87 0.73 12.80
CA ASP A 385 -4.24 0.31 11.56
C ASP A 385 -4.99 0.73 10.28
N VAL A 386 -6.24 1.22 10.39
CA VAL A 386 -7.00 1.74 9.24
C VAL A 386 -6.83 3.25 9.10
N VAL A 387 -6.97 3.72 7.86
CA VAL A 387 -6.99 5.15 7.55
C VAL A 387 -8.38 5.69 7.82
N THR A 388 -8.45 6.81 8.54
CA THR A 388 -9.69 7.48 8.88
C THR A 388 -9.72 8.92 8.40
N SER A 389 -10.91 9.44 8.12
CA SER A 389 -11.14 10.81 7.70
C SER A 389 -12.26 11.47 8.48
N ILE A 390 -12.04 12.71 8.92
CA ILE A 390 -13.04 13.53 9.59
C ILE A 390 -13.58 14.61 8.65
N LEU A 391 -14.90 14.62 8.45
CA LEU A 391 -15.61 15.51 7.53
C LEU A 391 -16.19 16.70 8.28
N PHE A 392 -16.19 17.88 7.66
CA PHE A 392 -16.76 19.08 8.26
C PHE A 392 -17.17 20.12 7.21
N GLY A 393 -18.33 20.75 7.41
CA GLY A 393 -18.87 21.75 6.48
C GLY A 393 -18.56 23.21 6.83
N SER A 394 -18.14 23.51 8.06
CA SER A 394 -17.89 24.90 8.49
C SER A 394 -16.43 25.30 8.27
N THR A 395 -16.20 26.49 7.72
CA THR A 395 -14.86 27.09 7.58
C THR A 395 -14.26 27.59 8.89
N HIS A 396 -15.05 27.62 9.98
CA HIS A 396 -14.59 28.01 11.31
C HIS A 396 -14.00 26.85 12.12
N VAL A 397 -14.06 25.62 11.59
CA VAL A 397 -13.46 24.45 12.21
C VAL A 397 -11.94 24.53 12.07
N ASP A 398 -11.24 24.31 13.19
CA ASP A 398 -9.79 24.05 13.15
C ASP A 398 -9.57 22.58 12.74
N PRO A 399 -9.07 22.33 11.51
CA PRO A 399 -8.94 20.97 11.00
C PRO A 399 -7.91 20.14 11.79
N VAL A 400 -6.85 20.78 12.30
CA VAL A 400 -5.78 20.08 13.01
C VAL A 400 -6.27 19.68 14.39
N ALA A 401 -6.93 20.59 15.12
CA ALA A 401 -7.50 20.27 16.42
C ALA A 401 -8.57 19.16 16.32
N LEU A 402 -9.41 19.21 15.27
CA LEU A 402 -10.44 18.21 15.03
C LEU A 402 -9.84 16.83 14.69
N ALA A 403 -8.82 16.79 13.83
CA ALA A 403 -8.11 15.55 13.52
C ALA A 403 -7.40 14.97 14.76
N GLN A 404 -6.76 15.82 15.57
CA GLN A 404 -6.11 15.38 16.82
C GLN A 404 -7.11 14.82 17.84
N ALA A 405 -8.29 15.44 17.96
CA ALA A 405 -9.34 14.98 18.87
C ALA A 405 -9.90 13.61 18.47
N THR A 406 -9.93 13.31 17.16
CA THR A 406 -10.49 12.05 16.62
C THR A 406 -9.44 10.98 16.33
N GLY A 407 -8.16 11.36 16.24
CA GLY A 407 -7.10 10.50 15.70
C GLY A 407 -7.16 10.34 14.17
N ALA A 408 -7.88 11.22 13.46
CA ALA A 408 -8.06 11.11 12.02
C ALA A 408 -6.75 11.33 11.25
N ASP A 409 -6.58 10.60 10.14
CA ASP A 409 -5.41 10.71 9.25
C ASP A 409 -5.65 11.74 8.12
N VAL A 410 -6.92 11.98 7.78
CA VAL A 410 -7.36 12.84 6.67
C VAL A 410 -8.41 13.83 7.15
N VAL A 411 -8.24 15.10 6.81
CA VAL A 411 -9.28 16.13 6.98
C VAL A 411 -10.04 16.32 5.68
N HIS A 412 -11.36 16.34 5.76
CA HIS A 412 -12.23 16.44 4.59
C HIS A 412 -13.17 17.66 4.71
N PRO A 413 -12.72 18.85 4.27
CA PRO A 413 -13.59 20.00 4.15
C PRO A 413 -14.66 19.80 3.07
N CYS A 414 -15.92 19.90 3.48
CA CYS A 414 -17.09 19.86 2.59
C CYS A 414 -17.54 21.30 2.29
N TRP A 415 -16.74 22.01 1.49
CA TRP A 415 -16.88 23.45 1.24
C TRP A 415 -17.30 23.79 -0.19
N GLU A 416 -17.71 22.81 -0.98
CA GLU A 416 -18.05 22.95 -2.41
C GLU A 416 -19.12 24.00 -2.68
N ARG A 417 -20.00 24.24 -1.69
CA ARG A 417 -21.09 25.23 -1.72
C ARG A 417 -20.79 26.52 -0.95
N VAL A 418 -19.63 26.63 -0.29
CA VAL A 418 -19.28 27.79 0.54
C VAL A 418 -18.72 28.93 -0.31
N SER A 419 -18.10 28.62 -1.44
CA SER A 419 -17.48 29.58 -2.36
C SER A 419 -17.65 29.12 -3.81
N ASP A 420 -17.66 30.07 -4.75
CA ASP A 420 -17.58 29.78 -6.18
C ASP A 420 -16.23 29.15 -6.57
N ASP A 421 -15.21 29.31 -5.73
CA ASP A 421 -13.92 28.63 -5.82
C ASP A 421 -13.46 28.19 -4.40
N PRO A 422 -13.83 26.99 -3.95
CA PRO A 422 -13.43 26.46 -2.64
C PRO A 422 -11.91 26.25 -2.51
N SER A 423 -11.15 26.20 -3.62
CA SER A 423 -9.68 26.09 -3.55
C SER A 423 -9.04 27.30 -2.87
N THR A 424 -9.68 28.48 -2.94
CA THR A 424 -9.22 29.70 -2.28
C THR A 424 -9.33 29.66 -0.76
N LEU A 425 -10.18 28.79 -0.21
CA LEU A 425 -10.35 28.58 1.23
C LEU A 425 -9.19 27.73 1.81
N LEU A 426 -8.52 26.95 0.97
CA LEU A 426 -7.31 26.19 1.31
C LEU A 426 -6.07 27.09 1.21
N THR A 427 -6.00 28.12 2.05
CA THR A 427 -4.91 29.10 2.02
C THR A 427 -3.54 28.43 2.26
N PRO A 428 -2.42 29.05 1.83
CA PRO A 428 -1.09 28.52 2.10
C PRO A 428 -0.81 28.27 3.58
N GLU A 429 -1.31 29.14 4.47
CA GLU A 429 -1.18 28.96 5.92
C GLU A 429 -1.99 27.76 6.43
N TRP A 430 -3.23 27.60 5.94
CA TRP A 430 -4.07 26.46 6.29
C TRP A 430 -3.42 25.14 5.86
N LEU A 431 -2.94 25.07 4.61
CA LEU A 431 -2.26 23.88 4.07
C LEU A 431 -0.94 23.60 4.80
N ALA A 432 -0.16 24.63 5.14
CA ALA A 432 1.08 24.46 5.88
C ALA A 432 0.83 23.84 7.26
N ARG A 433 -0.21 24.29 7.98
CA ARG A 433 -0.61 23.73 9.28
C ARG A 433 -1.03 22.27 9.17
N VAL A 434 -1.88 21.93 8.20
CA VAL A 434 -2.38 20.56 7.99
C VAL A 434 -1.25 19.61 7.60
N ARG A 435 -0.33 20.05 6.73
CA ARG A 435 0.86 19.29 6.33
C ARG A 435 1.84 19.08 7.48
N ALA A 436 2.10 20.12 8.29
CA ALA A 436 2.95 20.00 9.48
C ALA A 436 2.38 18.98 10.49
N ALA A 437 1.06 18.83 10.52
CA ALA A 437 0.37 17.80 11.31
C ALA A 437 0.35 16.41 10.63
N LYS A 438 1.02 16.23 9.48
CA LYS A 438 1.07 14.99 8.68
C LYS A 438 -0.31 14.47 8.21
N LEU A 439 -1.28 15.37 8.05
CA LEU A 439 -2.65 15.03 7.65
C LEU A 439 -2.85 15.11 6.13
N GLY A 440 -3.64 14.19 5.58
CA GLY A 440 -4.14 14.27 4.21
C GLY A 440 -5.30 15.26 4.06
N VAL A 441 -5.53 15.74 2.84
CA VAL A 441 -6.65 16.66 2.51
C VAL A 441 -7.46 16.04 1.38
N VAL A 442 -8.73 15.74 1.63
CA VAL A 442 -9.69 15.34 0.60
C VAL A 442 -10.78 16.40 0.50
N THR A 443 -11.27 16.72 -0.69
CA THR A 443 -12.33 17.72 -0.88
C THR A 443 -13.61 17.11 -1.43
N TRP A 444 -14.76 17.56 -0.90
CA TRP A 444 -16.10 17.11 -1.29
C TRP A 444 -16.62 17.89 -2.51
N HIS A 445 -17.66 17.38 -3.18
CA HIS A 445 -17.43 16.97 -4.56
C HIS A 445 -17.33 18.20 -5.46
N GLU A 446 -16.49 18.13 -6.49
CA GLU A 446 -16.22 19.24 -7.37
C GLU A 446 -16.36 18.82 -8.83
N GLU A 447 -17.17 19.57 -9.57
CA GLU A 447 -17.49 19.31 -10.99
C GLU A 447 -16.95 20.41 -11.90
N ARG A 448 -16.43 21.52 -11.35
CA ARG A 448 -15.96 22.68 -12.12
C ARG A 448 -14.50 22.46 -12.53
N PRO A 449 -14.16 22.28 -13.82
CA PRO A 449 -12.79 22.01 -14.25
C PRO A 449 -11.74 23.06 -13.80
N PRO A 450 -12.04 24.38 -13.78
CA PRO A 450 -11.10 25.37 -13.25
C PRO A 450 -10.77 25.16 -11.77
N VAL A 451 -11.76 24.77 -10.96
CA VAL A 451 -11.57 24.52 -9.52
C VAL A 451 -10.83 23.21 -9.30
N ILE A 452 -11.18 22.14 -10.03
CA ILE A 452 -10.42 20.87 -10.02
C ILE A 452 -8.95 21.13 -10.33
N ALA A 453 -8.66 21.93 -11.36
CA ALA A 453 -7.29 22.28 -11.71
C ALA A 453 -6.58 23.08 -10.60
N SER A 454 -7.27 23.98 -9.90
CA SER A 454 -6.74 24.70 -8.74
C SER A 454 -6.43 23.74 -7.57
N LEU A 455 -7.36 22.85 -7.23
CA LEU A 455 -7.19 21.84 -6.18
C LEU A 455 -6.02 20.89 -6.49
N LYS A 456 -5.89 20.44 -7.76
CA LYS A 456 -4.74 19.66 -8.24
C LYS A 456 -3.43 20.41 -8.04
N ARG A 457 -3.36 21.71 -8.39
CA ARG A 457 -2.16 22.55 -8.17
C ARG A 457 -1.79 22.71 -6.69
N LEU A 458 -2.78 22.70 -5.80
CA LEU A 458 -2.53 22.76 -4.37
C LEU A 458 -1.93 21.45 -3.83
N GLY A 459 -2.00 20.34 -4.56
CA GLY A 459 -1.49 19.04 -4.13
C GLY A 459 -2.30 18.45 -2.97
N VAL A 460 -3.63 18.57 -3.03
CA VAL A 460 -4.53 17.85 -2.12
C VAL A 460 -4.38 16.34 -2.31
N THR A 461 -4.71 15.55 -1.29
CA THR A 461 -4.60 14.08 -1.32
C THR A 461 -5.62 13.48 -2.27
N GLY A 462 -6.85 14.00 -2.31
CA GLY A 462 -7.91 13.49 -3.18
C GLY A 462 -9.02 14.51 -3.44
N ILE A 463 -9.77 14.28 -4.51
CA ILE A 463 -10.93 15.09 -4.89
C ILE A 463 -12.09 14.12 -5.16
N CYS A 464 -13.26 14.41 -4.59
CA CYS A 464 -14.50 13.70 -4.89
C CYS A 464 -15.20 14.33 -6.11
N SER A 465 -15.85 13.53 -6.96
CA SER A 465 -16.67 14.01 -8.07
C SER A 465 -17.73 13.00 -8.47
N ASP A 466 -18.91 13.47 -8.84
CA ASP A 466 -19.99 12.69 -9.45
C ASP A 466 -19.63 12.26 -10.89
N ASN A 467 -18.77 13.04 -11.58
CA ASN A 467 -18.23 12.78 -12.92
C ASN A 467 -16.72 12.49 -12.82
N PRO A 468 -16.31 11.28 -12.39
CA PRO A 468 -14.91 10.98 -12.08
C PRO A 468 -13.94 11.16 -13.26
N GLU A 469 -14.42 11.13 -14.51
CA GLU A 469 -13.63 11.43 -15.70
C GLU A 469 -13.07 12.86 -15.72
N LEU A 470 -13.68 13.80 -15.00
CA LEU A 470 -13.16 15.17 -14.85
C LEU A 470 -11.88 15.23 -14.02
N LEU A 471 -11.62 14.19 -13.23
CA LEU A 471 -10.46 14.11 -12.34
C LEU A 471 -9.23 13.49 -13.02
N VAL A 472 -9.38 12.92 -14.22
CA VAL A 472 -8.28 12.29 -14.97
C VAL A 472 -7.23 13.31 -15.41
#